data_AF-A0A956NTL4-F1
#
_entry.id   AF-A0A956NTL4-F1
#
_cell.length_a   1.000
_cell.length_b   1.000
_cell.length_c   1.000
_cell.angle_alpha   90.00
_cell.angle_beta   90.00
_cell.angle_gamma   90.00
#
_symmetry.space_group_name_H-M   'P 1'
#
loop_
_entity.id
_entity.type
_entity.pdbx_description
1 polymer ?
#
loop_
_entity_poly.entity_id
_entity_poly.type
_entity_poly.pdbx_seq_one_letter_code
_entity_poly.pdbx_strand_id
1 'polypeptide(L)'
;MPLRTLVFTLTLTPTLLGTAPLHAQAWQVDPRPRLTIGDDPGDPMQQFVRIRDVVALPDGRIAILDAGVPAIRVFDTTGRWVMNVGRTGNGPGEFRDPIDLAFDGTGLGVLDRDGRIEW
;
A
#
# COMPACT_ATOMS: atom_id res chain seq x y z
N MET A 1 -5.20 8.27 -53.72
CA MET A 1 -5.96 7.11 -53.19
C MET A 1 -6.85 7.61 -52.07
N PRO A 2 -8.20 7.54 -52.16
CA PRO A 2 -9.06 8.04 -51.08
C PRO A 2 -9.35 6.93 -50.06
N LEU A 3 -9.18 7.22 -48.76
CA LEU A 3 -9.70 6.35 -47.70
C LEU A 3 -11.22 6.51 -47.61
N ARG A 4 -11.92 5.38 -47.59
CA ARG A 4 -13.37 5.27 -47.44
C ARG A 4 -13.73 5.28 -45.95
N THR A 5 -14.57 6.23 -45.56
CA THR A 5 -15.27 6.29 -44.27
C THR A 5 -16.41 5.27 -44.26
N LEU A 6 -16.51 4.47 -43.19
CA LEU A 6 -17.73 3.74 -42.84
C LEU A 6 -18.29 4.36 -41.55
N VAL A 7 -19.46 5.00 -41.69
CA VAL A 7 -20.27 5.45 -40.56
C VAL A 7 -21.33 4.38 -40.32
N PHE A 8 -21.40 3.84 -39.12
CA PHE A 8 -22.48 2.93 -38.71
C PHE A 8 -23.43 3.70 -37.79
N THR A 9 -24.68 3.85 -38.22
CA THR A 9 -25.77 4.30 -37.34
C THR A 9 -26.39 3.09 -36.66
N LEU A 10 -26.21 3.01 -35.34
CA LEU A 10 -26.90 2.06 -34.48
C LEU A 10 -28.12 2.75 -33.85
N THR A 11 -29.32 2.34 -34.25
CA THR A 11 -30.56 2.77 -33.60
C THR A 11 -30.92 1.75 -32.52
N LEU A 12 -30.77 2.15 -31.26
CA LEU A 12 -31.30 1.41 -30.11
C LEU A 12 -32.64 2.03 -29.71
N THR A 13 -33.74 1.31 -29.91
CA THR A 13 -35.04 1.65 -29.29
C THR A 13 -35.05 1.10 -27.86
N PRO A 14 -35.03 1.94 -26.81
CA PRO A 14 -35.22 1.44 -25.46
C PRO A 14 -36.70 1.09 -25.27
N THR A 15 -37.02 -0.19 -25.19
CA THR A 15 -38.30 -0.63 -24.63
C THR A 15 -38.17 -0.63 -23.12
N LEU A 16 -38.63 0.44 -22.46
CA LEU A 16 -38.70 0.52 -21.00
C LEU A 16 -39.91 -0.27 -20.50
N LEU A 17 -39.68 -1.51 -20.08
CA LEU A 17 -40.57 -2.23 -19.17
C LEU A 17 -39.73 -2.63 -17.94
N GLY A 18 -39.79 -1.80 -16.92
CA GLY A 18 -39.18 -2.07 -15.62
C GLY A 18 -38.41 -0.87 -15.07
N THR A 19 -38.96 -0.24 -14.06
CA THR A 19 -38.25 0.69 -13.16
C THR A 19 -37.32 -0.11 -12.26
N ALA A 20 -36.29 -0.74 -12.82
CA ALA A 20 -35.15 -1.19 -12.02
C ALA A 20 -34.21 0.02 -11.88
N PRO A 21 -33.88 0.48 -10.66
CA PRO A 21 -32.87 1.51 -10.51
C PRO A 21 -31.58 1.00 -11.15
N LEU A 22 -30.96 1.84 -11.98
CA LEU A 22 -29.62 1.61 -12.54
C LEU A 22 -28.72 1.25 -11.35
N HIS A 23 -28.42 -0.04 -11.22
CA HIS A 23 -27.70 -0.58 -10.08
C HIS A 23 -26.33 0.08 -10.12
N ALA A 24 -26.11 1.08 -9.26
CA ALA A 24 -24.79 1.59 -8.99
C ALA A 24 -23.94 0.36 -8.65
N GLN A 25 -22.93 0.07 -9.46
CA GLN A 25 -21.95 -0.96 -9.14
C GLN A 25 -21.29 -0.50 -7.83
N ALA A 26 -21.79 -1.01 -6.72
CA ALA A 26 -21.23 -0.74 -5.42
C ALA A 26 -19.92 -1.52 -5.34
N TRP A 27 -18.81 -0.80 -5.17
CA TRP A 27 -17.53 -1.40 -4.85
C TRP A 27 -17.69 -2.18 -3.54
N GLN A 28 -17.41 -3.48 -3.58
CA GLN A 28 -17.40 -4.33 -2.39
C GLN A 28 -15.95 -4.63 -2.01
N VAL A 29 -15.65 -4.48 -0.72
CA VAL A 29 -14.40 -4.96 -0.14
C VAL A 29 -14.67 -6.36 0.40
N ASP A 30 -13.83 -7.32 0.03
CA ASP A 30 -13.89 -8.66 0.63
C ASP A 30 -13.62 -8.53 2.14
N PRO A 31 -14.52 -8.98 3.02
CA PRO A 31 -14.32 -8.88 4.46
C PRO A 31 -13.15 -9.74 4.97
N ARG A 32 -12.63 -10.66 4.15
CA ARG A 32 -11.49 -11.50 4.52
C ARG A 32 -10.18 -10.87 4.06
N PRO A 33 -9.23 -10.64 4.97
CA PRO A 33 -7.90 -10.19 4.56
C PRO A 33 -7.25 -11.28 3.69
N ARG A 34 -6.59 -10.87 2.60
CA ARG A 34 -5.76 -11.76 1.77
C ARG A 34 -4.40 -12.04 2.40
N LEU A 35 -3.93 -11.13 3.25
CA LEU A 35 -2.67 -11.18 3.96
C LEU A 35 -2.86 -10.51 5.32
N THR A 36 -2.36 -11.15 6.37
CA THR A 36 -2.23 -10.58 7.70
C THR A 36 -0.76 -10.60 8.07
N ILE A 37 -0.25 -9.47 8.57
CA ILE A 37 1.09 -9.35 9.14
C ILE A 37 0.90 -8.84 10.56
N GLY A 38 1.44 -9.56 11.54
CA GLY A 38 1.27 -9.26 12.95
C GLY A 38 0.28 -10.14 13.71
N ASP A 39 -0.07 -11.30 13.16
CA ASP A 39 -0.93 -12.30 13.80
C ASP A 39 -0.18 -13.50 14.42
N ASP A 40 1.15 -13.55 14.27
CA ASP A 40 1.99 -14.56 14.90
C ASP A 40 2.70 -14.02 16.15
N PRO A 41 2.16 -14.26 17.36
CA PRO A 41 2.82 -13.82 18.60
C PRO A 41 4.11 -14.60 18.90
N GLY A 42 4.36 -15.73 18.24
CA GLY A 42 5.58 -16.52 18.39
C GLY A 42 6.77 -15.96 17.60
N ASP A 43 6.52 -15.11 16.60
CA ASP A 43 7.55 -14.48 15.77
C ASP A 43 7.78 -13.02 16.22
N PRO A 44 8.96 -12.70 16.81
CA PRO A 44 9.30 -11.33 17.18
C PRO A 44 9.27 -10.35 16.01
N MET A 45 9.50 -10.81 14.78
CA MET A 45 9.43 -9.96 13.58
C MET A 45 7.99 -9.57 13.23
N GLN A 46 7.00 -10.31 13.71
CA GLN A 46 5.58 -9.98 13.58
C GLN A 46 5.03 -9.19 14.78
N GLN A 47 5.80 -8.99 15.85
CA GLN A 47 5.37 -8.17 16.97
C GLN A 47 5.65 -6.68 16.70
N PHE A 48 4.58 -5.88 16.63
CA PHE A 48 4.64 -4.43 16.45
C PHE A 48 4.27 -3.69 17.72
N VAL A 49 4.93 -2.55 17.95
CA VAL A 49 4.69 -1.69 19.11
C VAL A 49 3.86 -0.47 18.73
N ARG A 50 4.28 0.24 17.67
CA ARG A 50 3.59 1.44 17.19
C ARG A 50 3.78 1.60 15.69
N ILE A 51 2.92 0.92 14.93
CA ILE A 51 2.84 1.11 13.48
C ILE A 51 2.48 2.57 13.20
N ARG A 52 3.32 3.26 12.44
CA ARG A 52 3.07 4.62 11.96
C ARG A 52 2.50 4.61 10.56
N ASP A 53 3.09 3.79 9.71
CA ASP A 53 2.77 3.80 8.29
C ASP A 53 3.16 2.49 7.60
N VAL A 54 2.60 2.27 6.42
CA VAL A 54 2.79 1.10 5.57
C VAL A 54 2.85 1.47 4.10
N VAL A 55 3.85 0.95 3.39
CA VAL A 55 4.02 1.16 1.95
C VAL A 55 4.14 -0.17 1.23
N ALA A 56 3.38 -0.34 0.15
CA ALA A 56 3.57 -1.44 -0.78
C ALA A 56 4.68 -1.10 -1.79
N LEU A 57 5.63 -2.00 -1.95
CA LEU A 57 6.73 -1.89 -2.90
C LEU A 57 6.32 -2.45 -4.27
N PRO A 58 6.99 -2.04 -5.38
CA PRO A 58 6.64 -2.47 -6.74
C PRO A 58 6.72 -3.99 -6.97
N ASP A 59 7.54 -4.69 -6.17
CA ASP A 59 7.68 -6.15 -6.21
C ASP A 59 6.66 -6.89 -5.32
N GLY A 60 5.70 -6.16 -4.75
CA GLY A 60 4.65 -6.69 -3.89
C GLY A 60 5.05 -6.88 -2.43
N ARG A 61 6.30 -6.58 -2.05
CA ARG A 61 6.70 -6.54 -0.65
C ARG A 61 5.99 -5.41 0.10
N ILE A 62 5.86 -5.57 1.41
CA ILE A 62 5.23 -4.58 2.28
C ILE A 62 6.27 -4.06 3.26
N ALA A 63 6.48 -2.74 3.28
CA ALA A 63 7.34 -2.06 4.24
C ALA A 63 6.47 -1.44 5.33
N ILE A 64 6.75 -1.76 6.60
CA ILE A 64 6.00 -1.28 7.76
C ILE A 64 6.93 -0.48 8.66
N LEU A 65 6.58 0.77 8.93
CA LEU A 65 7.30 1.61 9.87
C LEU A 65 6.77 1.40 11.29
N ASP A 66 7.58 0.79 12.16
CA ASP A 66 7.29 0.67 13.59
C ASP A 66 8.12 1.71 14.37
N ALA A 67 7.46 2.74 14.91
CA ALA A 67 8.13 3.77 15.67
C ALA A 67 8.37 3.39 17.14
N GLY A 68 7.86 2.27 17.63
CA GLY A 68 8.16 1.78 18.98
C GLY A 68 9.49 1.02 19.03
N VAL A 69 9.88 0.40 17.91
CA VAL A 69 11.23 -0.12 17.66
C VAL A 69 11.71 0.52 16.35
N PRO A 70 12.18 1.79 16.37
CA PRO A 70 12.38 2.63 15.19
C PRO A 70 13.18 1.94 14.07
N ALA A 71 12.44 1.32 13.17
CA ALA A 71 12.94 0.60 12.01
C ALA A 71 11.78 0.42 11.03
N ILE A 72 12.13 0.27 9.76
CA ILE A 72 11.20 -0.22 8.75
C ILE A 72 11.39 -1.72 8.65
N ARG A 73 10.32 -2.50 8.82
CA ARG A 73 10.33 -3.94 8.61
C ARG A 73 9.75 -4.25 7.24
N VAL A 74 10.49 -4.99 6.42
CA VAL A 74 10.05 -5.37 5.07
C VAL A 74 9.64 -6.84 5.07
N PHE A 75 8.45 -7.12 4.58
CA PHE A 75 7.86 -8.45 4.46
C PHE A 75 7.65 -8.81 2.99
N ASP A 76 7.74 -10.09 2.67
CA ASP A 76 7.40 -10.59 1.34
C ASP A 76 5.88 -10.68 1.12
N THR A 77 5.48 -11.05 -0.10
CA THR A 77 4.07 -11.16 -0.50
C THR A 77 3.29 -12.22 0.28
N THR A 78 3.96 -13.05 1.08
CA THR A 78 3.37 -14.06 1.95
C THR A 78 3.34 -13.64 3.42
N GLY A 79 3.84 -12.44 3.74
CA GLY A 79 3.92 -11.92 5.11
C GLY A 79 5.14 -12.39 5.88
N ARG A 80 6.10 -13.05 5.24
CA ARG A 80 7.33 -13.46 5.91
C ARG A 80 8.32 -12.31 5.95
N TRP A 81 8.94 -12.10 7.11
CA TRP A 81 9.98 -11.09 7.27
C TRP A 81 11.16 -11.32 6.33
N VAL A 82 11.63 -10.23 5.71
CA VAL A 82 12.78 -10.22 4.78
C VAL A 82 13.96 -9.51 5.39
N MET A 83 13.76 -8.27 5.87
CA MET A 83 14.84 -7.43 6.40
C MET A 83 14.29 -6.25 7.21
N ASN A 84 15.19 -5.63 7.98
CA ASN A 84 14.96 -4.32 8.58
C ASN A 84 15.79 -3.25 7.86
N VAL A 85 15.24 -2.05 7.74
CA VAL A 85 15.93 -0.86 7.25
C VAL A 85 15.96 0.18 8.37
N GLY A 86 17.17 0.70 8.61
CA GLY A 86 17.46 1.64 9.68
C GLY A 86 17.38 1.05 11.09
N ARG A 87 17.59 1.91 12.07
CA ARG A 87 17.58 1.58 13.51
C ARG A 87 17.40 2.84 14.34
N THR A 88 17.23 2.69 15.66
CA THR A 88 17.20 3.83 16.56
C THR A 88 18.52 4.63 16.55
N GLY A 89 18.44 5.95 16.44
CA GLY A 89 19.59 6.85 16.59
C GLY A 89 19.45 8.18 15.85
N ASN A 90 20.57 8.88 15.66
CA ASN A 90 20.64 10.22 15.04
C ASN A 90 21.63 10.30 13.87
N GLY A 91 22.31 9.20 13.54
CA GLY A 91 23.18 9.12 12.37
C GLY A 91 22.42 8.90 11.06
N PRO A 92 23.14 8.84 9.93
CA PRO A 92 22.56 8.49 8.63
C PRO A 92 21.86 7.12 8.68
N GLY A 93 20.61 7.08 8.21
CA GLY A 93 19.78 5.87 8.26
C GLY A 93 19.32 5.46 9.65
N GLU A 94 19.48 6.31 10.67
CA GLU A 94 18.95 6.09 12.02
C GLU A 94 17.75 6.99 12.29
N PHE A 95 16.76 6.50 13.04
CA PHE A 95 15.50 7.19 13.34
C PHE A 95 15.32 7.36 14.85
N ARG A 96 14.73 8.47 15.28
CA ARG A 96 14.47 8.73 16.70
C ARG A 96 12.98 8.74 16.99
N ASP A 97 12.21 9.40 16.15
CA ASP A 97 10.74 9.42 16.25
C ASP A 97 10.12 9.53 14.85
N PRO A 98 10.23 8.46 14.04
CA PRO A 98 9.72 8.47 12.68
C PRO A 98 8.18 8.55 12.71
N ILE A 99 7.63 9.33 11.78
CA ILE A 99 6.19 9.62 11.71
C ILE A 99 5.55 9.30 10.37
N ASP A 100 6.34 9.15 9.30
CA ASP A 100 5.85 8.89 7.94
C ASP A 100 6.85 8.03 7.14
N LEU A 101 6.35 7.23 6.20
CA LEU A 101 7.14 6.38 5.32
C LEU A 101 6.68 6.57 3.86
N ALA A 102 7.62 6.84 2.96
CA ALA A 102 7.32 6.98 1.54
C ALA A 102 8.21 6.08 0.68
N PHE A 103 7.73 5.73 -0.51
CA PHE A 103 8.55 5.11 -1.55
C PHE A 103 8.48 5.99 -2.80
N ASP A 104 9.62 6.46 -3.30
CA ASP A 104 9.68 7.40 -4.43
C ASP A 104 9.89 6.72 -5.80
N GLY A 105 9.95 5.39 -5.83
CA GLY A 105 10.30 4.62 -7.02
C GLY A 105 11.72 4.05 -6.97
N THR A 106 12.60 4.62 -6.15
CA THR A 106 14.02 4.23 -6.04
C THR A 106 14.38 3.76 -4.64
N GLY A 107 13.78 4.33 -3.60
CA GLY A 107 14.12 4.08 -2.20
C GLY A 107 12.99 4.39 -1.23
N LEU A 108 13.23 4.06 0.03
CA LEU A 108 12.30 4.31 1.14
C LEU A 108 12.72 5.59 1.87
N GLY A 109 11.84 6.58 1.88
CA GLY A 109 12.02 7.82 2.63
C GLY A 109 11.31 7.78 3.98
N VAL A 110 11.93 8.33 5.04
CA VAL A 110 11.33 8.45 6.38
C VAL A 110 11.36 9.89 6.83
N LEU A 111 10.22 10.40 7.30
CA LEU A 111 10.13 11.68 8.00
C LEU A 111 10.19 11.42 9.51
N ASP A 112 11.18 12.02 10.20
CA ASP A 112 11.25 12.09 11.65
C ASP A 112 10.48 13.32 12.16
N ARG A 113 9.95 13.24 13.38
CA ARG A 113 9.12 14.30 13.99
C ARG A 113 9.85 15.65 14.12
N ASP A 114 11.18 15.64 14.18
CA ASP A 114 11.99 16.88 14.19
C ASP A 114 12.09 17.56 12.81
N GLY A 115 11.47 16.98 11.78
CA GLY A 115 11.48 17.48 10.41
C GLY A 115 12.61 16.92 9.55
N ARG A 116 13.46 16.03 10.07
CA ARG A 116 14.50 15.36 9.29
C ARG A 116 13.89 14.33 8.35
N ILE A 117 14.36 14.32 7.10
CA ILE A 117 14.00 13.31 6.09
C ILE A 117 15.26 12.50 5.76
N GLU A 118 15.14 11.17 5.83
CA GLU A 118 16.18 10.20 5.44
C GLU A 118 15.67 9.38 4.25
N TRP A 119 16.54 9.04 3.29
CA TRP A 119 16.23 8.25 2.08
C TRP A 119 17.14 7.01 1.97
#